data_AF-A0A9W4LVZ4-F1
#
_entry.id   AF-A0A9W4LVZ4-F1
#
_cell.length_a   1.000
_cell.length_b   1.000
_cell.length_c   1.000
_cell.angle_alpha   90.00
_cell.angle_beta   90.00
_cell.angle_gamma   90.00
#
_symmetry.space_group_name_H-M   'P 1'
#
loop_
_entity.id
_entity.type
_entity.pdbx_description
1 polymer ?
#
loop_
_entity_poly.entity_id
_entity_poly.type
_entity_poly.pdbx_seq_one_letter_code
_entity_poly.pdbx_strand_id
1 'polypeptide(L)'
;MSCDNDVISDADGPIIMVPDGDEPLVIEIVVPGPPGPSGPPNQLSIGTVSTGAVGATITGAAPNQVLNLTLPDGGGPNTAAAAELGASLAALRASGVTRRPSRVVDFANGVFFLRHSLATASWPAIVAALGGTFLRATPAAFWGEGGDLQVAGADLPRFEYRFNSGTAEGMLLEGARTNAIRNSIFRGITPGVIGSGGAWPTNWQNGGASGLTRTISAPYPYRGMTCIDVRYHGTTTDAGGYPLIFEPTSVIAALSGQNWTMSSYLALVGGSMANVSSFRFYIPPQPSGVAAASASITPELTSELKRFAFTFSLVTAITHIQPRFAMNHAVGAAIDFTLRIGLPQLELGAFPSSPIATETGAVERGTEHLQRPRPGLSAMSRMFTARAAMGKAGDQVLWQADDGSEANSHRLLRDATGVLRYVVTTAGTSQANLSLGSVADGALFRVAVRAAPNDFAGSLNGAAVATDASGAMPLITRERWGGGTVTGAEWWGALASDIEFNAPLANTDLQALTL
;
A
#
# COMPACT_ATOMS: atom_id res chain seq x y z
N MET A 1 -70.46 14.21 53.17
CA MET A 1 -69.39 13.36 52.62
C MET A 1 -68.84 14.13 51.42
N SER A 2 -67.53 14.38 51.47
CA SER A 2 -66.72 15.41 50.76
C SER A 2 -67.14 15.88 49.36
N CYS A 3 -67.12 17.20 49.15
CA CYS A 3 -66.84 17.87 47.87
C CYS A 3 -65.83 19.02 48.11
N ASP A 4 -64.91 19.18 47.17
CA ASP A 4 -63.75 20.07 47.17
C ASP A 4 -64.10 21.57 47.16
N ASN A 5 -63.17 22.41 47.65
CA ASN A 5 -62.71 23.59 46.91
C ASN A 5 -61.44 24.24 47.53
N ASP A 6 -60.43 24.24 46.67
CA ASP A 6 -59.14 24.93 46.58
C ASP A 6 -59.03 26.37 47.14
N VAL A 7 -57.94 26.67 47.88
CA VAL A 7 -56.69 27.41 47.49
C VAL A 7 -56.84 28.94 47.68
N ILE A 8 -55.91 29.62 48.36
CA ILE A 8 -54.80 30.38 47.75
C ILE A 8 -53.65 30.58 48.76
N SER A 9 -52.44 30.26 48.26
CA SER A 9 -51.05 30.68 48.59
C SER A 9 -50.88 31.84 49.58
N ASP A 10 -49.84 31.90 50.41
CA ASP A 10 -48.42 31.82 50.05
C ASP A 10 -47.60 31.61 51.34
N ALA A 11 -46.58 30.76 51.32
CA ALA A 11 -45.84 30.35 52.53
C ALA A 11 -44.69 31.29 52.94
N ASP A 12 -44.53 32.44 52.28
CA ASP A 12 -43.47 33.41 52.61
C ASP A 12 -43.99 34.86 52.71
N GLY A 13 -45.18 35.05 53.29
CA GLY A 13 -45.72 36.37 53.66
C GLY A 13 -45.75 36.58 55.18
N PRO A 14 -45.47 37.80 55.71
CA PRO A 14 -45.39 38.02 57.14
C PRO A 14 -46.74 37.77 57.83
N ILE A 15 -46.75 36.92 58.86
CA ILE A 15 -47.93 36.66 59.70
C ILE A 15 -48.23 37.92 60.51
N ILE A 16 -49.32 38.61 60.20
CA ILE A 16 -49.77 39.79 60.95
C ILE A 16 -50.69 39.31 62.08
N MET A 17 -50.15 39.30 63.30
CA MET A 17 -50.94 39.10 64.52
C MET A 17 -51.64 40.42 64.87
N VAL A 18 -52.97 40.46 64.80
CA VAL A 18 -53.78 41.63 65.18
C VAL A 18 -54.08 41.54 66.68
N PRO A 19 -53.64 42.49 67.53
CA PRO A 19 -53.96 42.47 68.96
C PRO A 19 -55.40 42.95 69.21
N ASP A 20 -56.16 42.22 70.04
CA ASP A 20 -57.50 42.61 70.49
C ASP A 20 -57.41 43.73 71.54
N GLY A 21 -57.70 44.96 71.13
CA GLY A 21 -57.85 46.12 72.01
C GLY A 21 -57.67 47.44 71.25
N ASP A 22 -58.49 48.46 71.58
CA ASP A 22 -58.66 49.76 70.90
C ASP A 22 -57.42 50.69 70.86
N GLU A 23 -56.23 50.16 70.62
CA GLU A 23 -55.02 50.92 70.31
C GLU A 23 -54.70 50.79 68.80
N PRO A 24 -54.42 51.89 68.09
CA PRO A 24 -54.26 51.87 66.64
C PRO A 24 -53.02 51.07 66.22
N LEU A 25 -53.22 50.10 65.31
CA LEU A 25 -52.16 49.29 64.72
C LEU A 25 -51.26 50.17 63.81
N VAL A 26 -50.06 50.51 64.27
CA VAL A 26 -49.07 51.24 63.45
C VAL A 26 -48.24 50.25 62.64
N ILE A 27 -48.45 50.20 61.33
CA ILE A 27 -47.64 49.43 60.39
C ILE A 27 -46.58 50.37 59.78
N GLU A 28 -45.32 50.21 60.16
CA GLU A 28 -44.20 50.87 59.47
C GLU A 28 -43.90 50.12 58.16
N ILE A 29 -44.24 50.73 57.03
CA ILE A 29 -43.89 50.19 55.71
C ILE A 29 -42.56 50.81 55.27
N VAL A 30 -41.48 50.05 55.34
CA VAL A 30 -40.20 50.42 54.71
C VAL A 30 -40.34 50.19 53.20
N VAL A 31 -40.57 51.26 52.43
CA VAL A 31 -40.57 51.19 50.96
C VAL A 31 -39.12 51.26 50.49
N PRO A 32 -38.54 50.22 49.86
CA PRO A 32 -37.21 50.32 49.28
C PRO A 32 -37.18 51.42 48.22
N GLY A 33 -36.17 52.30 48.25
CA GLY A 33 -36.00 53.32 47.23
C GLY A 33 -35.88 52.70 45.83
N PRO A 34 -36.26 53.42 44.76
CA PRO A 34 -36.18 52.89 43.40
C PRO A 34 -34.76 52.39 43.10
N PRO A 35 -34.58 51.21 42.47
CA PRO A 35 -33.27 50.72 42.08
C PRO A 35 -32.52 51.80 41.29
N GLY A 36 -31.25 52.02 41.62
CA GLY A 36 -30.40 52.94 40.85
C GLY A 36 -30.33 52.52 39.37
N PRO A 37 -30.04 53.45 38.45
CA PRO A 37 -29.93 53.12 37.03
C PRO A 37 -28.90 52.00 36.83
N SER A 38 -29.24 51.02 35.99
CA SER A 38 -28.32 49.93 35.66
C SER A 38 -27.02 50.51 35.09
N GLY A 39 -25.88 50.04 35.61
CA GLY A 39 -24.57 50.40 35.07
C GLY A 39 -24.43 50.01 33.59
N PRO A 40 -23.47 50.63 32.87
CA PRO A 40 -23.27 50.34 31.45
C PRO A 40 -22.96 48.84 31.22
N PRO A 41 -23.50 48.20 30.16
CA PRO A 41 -23.27 46.79 29.90
C PRO A 41 -21.81 46.50 29.57
N ASN A 42 -21.27 45.41 30.14
CA ASN A 42 -19.91 44.96 29.82
C ASN A 42 -19.80 44.54 28.36
N GLN A 43 -18.81 45.09 27.66
CA GLN A 43 -18.41 44.74 26.31
C GLN A 43 -17.04 44.05 26.36
N LEU A 44 -16.96 42.82 25.85
CA LEU A 44 -15.72 42.08 25.68
C LEU A 44 -15.39 41.99 24.20
N SER A 45 -14.26 42.56 23.80
CA SER A 45 -13.75 42.52 22.42
C SER A 45 -12.56 41.57 22.30
N ILE A 46 -12.30 41.06 21.09
CA ILE A 46 -11.11 40.24 20.84
C ILE A 46 -9.92 41.17 20.58
N GLY A 47 -8.85 40.97 21.33
CA GLY A 47 -7.58 41.68 21.16
C GLY A 47 -6.61 40.90 20.31
N THR A 48 -5.39 40.71 20.80
CA THR A 48 -4.34 40.01 20.05
C THR A 48 -4.54 38.50 20.07
N VAL A 49 -4.35 37.87 18.90
CA VAL A 49 -4.14 36.43 18.78
C VAL A 49 -2.69 36.21 18.36
N SER A 50 -1.90 35.59 19.22
CA SER A 50 -0.45 35.40 19.02
C SER A 50 -0.03 33.95 19.21
N THR A 51 1.14 33.59 18.69
CA THR A 51 1.68 32.22 18.81
C THR A 51 2.57 32.06 20.04
N GLY A 52 2.35 31.02 20.85
CA GLY A 52 3.14 30.71 22.06
C GLY A 52 2.48 29.69 22.99
N ALA A 53 2.97 29.57 24.23
CA ALA A 53 2.35 28.69 25.24
C ALA A 53 0.87 29.06 25.46
N VAL A 54 0.01 28.04 25.61
CA VAL A 54 -1.46 28.26 25.65
C VAL A 54 -1.82 29.23 26.77
N GLY A 55 -2.55 30.28 26.43
CA GLY A 55 -2.89 31.33 27.38
C GLY A 55 -4.07 32.17 26.93
N ALA A 56 -4.85 32.62 27.89
CA ALA A 56 -5.92 33.59 27.69
C ALA A 56 -5.81 34.65 28.79
N THR A 57 -5.86 35.92 28.40
CA THR A 57 -5.85 37.05 29.34
C THR A 57 -6.96 38.02 28.98
N ILE A 58 -7.65 38.53 29.99
CA ILE A 58 -8.57 39.65 29.82
C ILE A 58 -7.86 40.90 30.33
N THR A 59 -7.79 41.92 29.49
CA THR A 59 -7.18 43.22 29.78
C THR A 59 -8.23 44.32 29.67
N GLY A 60 -7.97 45.48 30.26
CA GLY A 60 -8.95 46.57 30.36
C GLY A 60 -9.89 46.44 31.57
N ALA A 61 -10.64 47.50 31.83
CA ALA A 61 -11.57 47.60 32.95
C ALA A 61 -13.02 47.66 32.44
N ALA A 62 -13.96 47.14 33.23
CA ALA A 62 -15.38 47.26 32.93
C ALA A 62 -15.78 48.72 32.65
N PRO A 63 -16.66 48.99 31.68
CA PRO A 63 -17.38 47.99 30.89
C PRO A 63 -16.61 47.43 29.69
N ASN A 64 -15.51 48.05 29.23
CA ASN A 64 -14.87 47.68 27.97
C ASN A 64 -13.57 46.89 28.19
N GLN A 65 -13.66 45.58 28.00
CA GLN A 65 -12.56 44.65 28.21
C GLN A 65 -12.13 43.99 26.90
N VAL A 66 -10.91 43.46 26.89
CA VAL A 66 -10.29 42.85 25.72
C VAL A 66 -9.75 41.47 26.08
N LEU A 67 -10.24 40.43 25.41
CA LEU A 67 -9.72 39.07 25.50
C LEU A 67 -8.56 38.89 24.52
N ASN A 68 -7.37 38.65 25.04
CA ASN A 68 -6.18 38.28 24.26
C ASN A 68 -5.95 36.78 24.38
N LEU A 69 -5.57 36.16 23.27
CA LEU A 69 -5.32 34.73 23.16
C LEU A 69 -3.88 34.47 22.70
N THR A 70 -3.22 33.53 23.35
CA THR A 70 -1.96 32.93 22.88
C THR A 70 -2.24 31.47 22.54
N LEU A 71 -2.12 31.15 21.26
CA LEU A 71 -2.33 29.81 20.73
C LEU A 71 -0.96 29.18 20.41
N PRO A 72 -0.74 27.88 20.60
CA PRO A 72 0.48 27.24 20.12
C PRO A 72 0.66 27.46 18.60
N ASP A 73 1.89 27.65 18.16
CA ASP A 73 2.23 27.55 16.76
C ASP A 73 1.90 26.13 16.26
N GLY A 74 1.24 26.03 15.11
CA GLY A 74 0.78 24.75 14.54
C GLY A 74 1.90 23.76 14.19
N GLY A 75 3.18 24.09 14.47
CA GLY A 75 4.37 23.26 14.20
C GLY A 75 4.45 21.93 14.96
N GLY A 76 3.39 21.52 15.65
CA GLY A 76 3.26 20.12 16.05
C GLY A 76 3.18 19.19 14.82
N PRO A 77 3.33 17.86 15.00
CA PRO A 77 3.31 16.86 13.92
C PRO A 77 2.07 16.88 13.00
N ASN A 78 1.09 17.75 13.24
CA ASN A 78 -0.16 17.92 12.50
C ASN A 78 -0.12 19.00 11.39
N THR A 79 0.94 19.81 11.20
CA THR A 79 0.95 20.84 10.13
C THR A 79 1.37 20.31 8.75
N ALA A 80 2.40 19.48 8.65
CA ALA A 80 2.75 18.80 7.39
C ALA A 80 1.60 17.87 6.94
N ALA A 81 1.05 17.14 7.89
CA ALA A 81 -0.18 16.36 7.78
C ALA A 81 -1.37 17.12 7.18
N ALA A 82 -1.58 18.35 7.66
CA ALA A 82 -2.69 19.18 7.26
C ALA A 82 -2.45 19.77 5.87
N ALA A 83 -1.19 20.01 5.49
CA ALA A 83 -0.81 20.41 4.14
C ALA A 83 -1.01 19.27 3.14
N GLU A 84 -0.61 18.05 3.48
CA GLU A 84 -0.76 16.87 2.61
C GLU A 84 -2.22 16.39 2.54
N LEU A 85 -2.99 16.39 3.64
CA LEU A 85 -4.46 16.23 3.58
C LEU A 85 -5.09 17.37 2.78
N GLY A 86 -4.58 18.58 2.94
CA GLY A 86 -4.93 19.73 2.11
C GLY A 86 -4.74 19.41 0.63
N ALA A 87 -3.65 18.76 0.24
CA ALA A 87 -3.37 18.34 -1.12
C ALA A 87 -4.31 17.21 -1.59
N SER A 88 -4.52 16.15 -0.81
CA SER A 88 -5.45 15.06 -1.20
C SER A 88 -6.91 15.55 -1.28
N LEU A 89 -7.33 16.44 -0.38
CA LEU A 89 -8.64 17.09 -0.45
C LEU A 89 -8.70 18.15 -1.56
N ALA A 90 -7.61 18.83 -1.89
CA ALA A 90 -7.54 19.77 -3.01
C ALA A 90 -7.63 19.02 -4.34
N ALA A 91 -6.97 17.87 -4.48
CA ALA A 91 -7.10 17.00 -5.64
C ALA A 91 -8.55 16.52 -5.81
N LEU A 92 -9.22 16.17 -4.71
CA LEU A 92 -10.64 15.85 -4.72
C LEU A 92 -11.52 17.04 -5.12
N ARG A 93 -11.23 18.25 -4.64
CA ARG A 93 -11.96 19.46 -5.06
C ARG A 93 -11.69 19.81 -6.52
N ALA A 94 -10.47 19.59 -6.99
CA ALA A 94 -10.06 19.84 -8.37
C ALA A 94 -10.75 18.90 -9.37
N SER A 95 -11.20 17.71 -8.94
CA SER A 95 -12.05 16.86 -9.77
C SER A 95 -13.50 17.39 -9.91
N GLY A 96 -13.85 18.49 -9.24
CA GLY A 96 -15.20 19.05 -9.26
C GLY A 96 -16.20 18.34 -8.34
N VAL A 97 -15.77 17.31 -7.62
CA VAL A 97 -16.62 16.62 -6.64
C VAL A 97 -16.72 17.46 -5.37
N THR A 98 -17.92 18.00 -5.14
CA THR A 98 -18.19 18.89 -4.01
C THR A 98 -18.51 18.15 -2.71
N ARG A 99 -18.90 16.87 -2.82
CA ARG A 99 -19.24 16.05 -1.66
C ARG A 99 -17.98 15.71 -0.87
N ARG A 100 -18.07 15.83 0.46
CA ARG A 100 -16.94 15.51 1.35
C ARG A 100 -16.84 13.98 1.57
N PRO A 101 -15.62 13.43 1.58
CA PRO A 101 -15.40 12.03 1.88
C PRO A 101 -15.63 11.77 3.38
N SER A 102 -16.14 10.59 3.71
CA SER A 102 -16.25 10.10 5.09
C SER A 102 -14.93 9.52 5.60
N ARG A 103 -14.07 9.05 4.68
CA ARG A 103 -12.74 8.51 4.96
C ARG A 103 -11.80 8.78 3.79
N VAL A 104 -10.56 9.17 4.09
CA VAL A 104 -9.43 9.18 3.15
C VAL A 104 -8.29 8.42 3.79
N VAL A 105 -7.77 7.44 3.07
CA VAL A 105 -6.61 6.64 3.45
C VAL A 105 -5.61 6.79 2.31
N ASP A 106 -4.55 7.55 2.50
CA ASP A 106 -3.52 7.80 1.50
C ASP A 106 -2.21 7.19 1.99
N PHE A 107 -1.95 5.96 1.56
CA PHE A 107 -0.77 5.19 1.95
C PHE A 107 0.49 5.68 1.24
N ALA A 108 0.37 6.36 0.10
CA ALA A 108 1.52 6.89 -0.62
C ALA A 108 2.12 8.11 0.10
N ASN A 109 1.26 8.96 0.67
CA ASN A 109 1.69 10.17 1.38
C ASN A 109 1.64 10.04 2.91
N GLY A 110 1.16 8.92 3.45
CA GLY A 110 1.04 8.74 4.91
C GLY A 110 -0.06 9.60 5.55
N VAL A 111 -1.09 9.98 4.77
CA VAL A 111 -2.18 10.86 5.20
C VAL A 111 -3.44 10.06 5.49
N PHE A 112 -4.01 10.24 6.69
CA PHE A 112 -5.22 9.54 7.11
C PHE A 112 -6.24 10.52 7.68
N PHE A 113 -7.43 10.55 7.07
CA PHE A 113 -8.58 11.32 7.53
C PHE A 113 -9.73 10.38 7.86
N LEU A 114 -10.13 10.38 9.14
CA LEU A 114 -11.18 9.53 9.66
C LEU A 114 -12.13 10.38 10.51
N ARG A 115 -13.40 10.50 10.07
CA ARG A 115 -14.49 11.14 10.83
C ARG A 115 -14.09 12.48 11.50
N HIS A 116 -13.63 13.44 10.69
CA HIS A 116 -13.27 14.81 11.12
C HIS A 116 -12.00 14.94 11.98
N SER A 117 -11.27 13.85 12.21
CA SER A 117 -9.92 13.88 12.78
C SER A 117 -8.90 13.64 11.67
N LEU A 118 -7.91 14.53 11.59
CA LEU A 118 -6.70 14.33 10.80
C LEU A 118 -5.68 13.59 11.68
N ALA A 119 -5.14 12.50 11.15
CA ALA A 119 -4.00 11.82 11.74
C ALA A 119 -2.91 11.69 10.68
N THR A 120 -1.83 12.44 10.80
CA THR A 120 -0.51 11.91 10.42
C THR A 120 -0.07 11.06 11.57
N ALA A 121 -0.04 9.77 11.36
CA ALA A 121 0.33 8.90 12.45
C ALA A 121 1.08 7.69 11.92
N SER A 122 2.05 7.25 12.71
CA SER A 122 2.74 5.98 12.53
C SER A 122 1.76 4.85 12.21
N TRP A 123 2.21 3.79 11.53
CA TRP A 123 1.39 2.62 11.22
C TRP A 123 0.48 2.10 12.35
N PRO A 124 0.96 1.95 13.60
CA PRO A 124 0.10 1.52 14.70
C PRO A 124 -1.15 2.38 14.89
N ALA A 125 -1.01 3.70 14.74
CA ALA A 125 -2.12 4.63 14.89
C ALA A 125 -3.09 4.58 13.69
N ILE A 126 -2.59 4.33 12.48
CA ILE A 126 -3.41 4.12 11.29
C ILE A 126 -4.30 2.89 11.47
N VAL A 127 -3.70 1.76 11.83
CA VAL A 127 -4.41 0.50 12.04
C VAL A 127 -5.40 0.62 13.20
N ALA A 128 -5.01 1.27 14.30
CA ALA A 128 -5.90 1.54 15.42
C ALA A 128 -7.09 2.42 15.02
N ALA A 129 -6.86 3.47 14.24
CA ALA A 129 -7.92 4.38 13.81
C ALA A 129 -8.88 3.73 12.79
N LEU A 130 -8.38 2.80 11.97
CA LEU A 130 -9.22 1.93 11.14
C LEU A 130 -9.99 0.89 11.98
N GLY A 131 -9.59 0.63 13.23
CA GLY A 131 -10.01 -0.56 13.97
C GLY A 131 -9.61 -1.85 13.26
N GLY A 132 -8.52 -1.79 12.48
CA GLY A 132 -8.07 -2.86 11.61
C GLY A 132 -7.00 -3.74 12.23
N THR A 133 -6.58 -4.73 11.45
CA THR A 133 -5.40 -5.55 11.67
C THR A 133 -4.69 -5.74 10.34
N PHE A 134 -3.36 -5.69 10.39
CA PHE A 134 -2.52 -6.10 9.28
C PHE A 134 -1.79 -7.35 9.70
N LEU A 135 -1.79 -8.33 8.82
CA LEU A 135 -1.25 -9.65 9.10
C LEU A 135 -0.20 -9.98 8.07
N ARG A 136 1.01 -10.28 8.57
CA ARG A 136 2.10 -10.86 7.78
C ARG A 136 3.09 -11.54 8.71
N ALA A 137 3.14 -12.86 8.65
CA ALA A 137 3.89 -13.68 9.61
C ALA A 137 5.42 -13.55 9.54
N THR A 138 5.96 -13.10 8.41
CA THR A 138 7.41 -13.05 8.17
C THR A 138 7.90 -11.62 7.95
N PRO A 139 9.20 -11.33 8.10
CA PRO A 139 9.83 -10.15 7.52
C PRO A 139 9.85 -10.20 5.98
N ALA A 140 9.92 -9.06 5.30
CA ALA A 140 10.12 -9.00 3.84
C ALA A 140 10.64 -7.63 3.42
N ALA A 141 11.34 -7.62 2.30
CA ALA A 141 11.98 -6.43 1.78
C ALA A 141 11.05 -5.64 0.85
N PHE A 142 11.27 -4.33 0.76
CA PHE A 142 10.54 -3.42 -0.12
C PHE A 142 11.47 -2.25 -0.47
N TRP A 143 11.19 -1.57 -1.58
CA TRP A 143 11.93 -0.35 -1.91
C TRP A 143 11.30 0.80 -1.13
N GLY A 144 12.05 1.36 -0.18
CA GLY A 144 11.56 2.43 0.69
C GLY A 144 11.83 3.82 0.12
N GLU A 145 11.48 4.83 0.91
CA GLU A 145 11.79 6.23 0.60
C GLU A 145 13.31 6.42 0.38
N GLY A 146 13.70 7.22 -0.63
CA GLY A 146 15.09 7.30 -1.12
C GLY A 146 15.47 6.19 -2.10
N GLY A 147 14.59 5.20 -2.28
CA GLY A 147 14.72 4.05 -3.19
C GLY A 147 15.80 3.06 -2.77
N ASP A 148 16.13 3.01 -1.49
CA ASP A 148 16.95 1.96 -0.91
C ASP A 148 16.08 0.78 -0.47
N LEU A 149 16.64 -0.43 -0.54
CA LEU A 149 15.97 -1.64 -0.09
C LEU A 149 15.90 -1.65 1.44
N GLN A 150 14.69 -1.75 1.96
CA GLN A 150 14.39 -1.80 3.38
C GLN A 150 13.70 -3.12 3.72
N VAL A 151 13.62 -3.46 5.01
CA VAL A 151 12.91 -4.66 5.49
C VAL A 151 11.88 -4.23 6.52
N ALA A 152 10.62 -4.62 6.30
CA ALA A 152 9.59 -4.52 7.33
C ALA A 152 9.61 -5.81 8.17
N GLY A 153 9.43 -5.65 9.48
CA GLY A 153 9.21 -6.79 10.40
C GLY A 153 7.83 -7.44 10.19
N ALA A 154 7.58 -8.53 10.91
CA ALA A 154 6.26 -9.16 10.94
C ALA A 154 5.18 -8.14 11.36
N ASP A 155 3.99 -8.27 10.78
CA ASP A 155 2.82 -7.40 10.98
C ASP A 155 3.04 -5.89 10.74
N LEU A 156 4.19 -5.52 10.16
CA LEU A 156 4.46 -4.18 9.66
C LEU A 156 4.26 -4.11 8.14
N PRO A 157 3.64 -3.02 7.64
CA PRO A 157 3.33 -2.83 6.24
C PRO A 157 4.60 -2.45 5.50
N ARG A 158 4.53 -2.54 4.19
CA ARG A 158 5.59 -2.11 3.27
C ARG A 158 5.03 -0.99 2.42
N PHE A 159 5.59 0.21 2.55
CA PHE A 159 5.22 1.36 1.74
C PHE A 159 6.23 1.45 0.59
N GLU A 160 5.82 0.93 -0.56
CA GLU A 160 6.69 0.72 -1.72
C GLU A 160 6.91 2.03 -2.48
N TYR A 161 8.16 2.24 -2.85
CA TYR A 161 8.62 3.25 -3.78
C TYR A 161 9.16 2.57 -5.00
N ARG A 162 8.78 3.06 -6.18
CA ARG A 162 9.22 2.47 -7.43
C ARG A 162 10.74 2.56 -7.56
N PHE A 163 11.37 1.40 -7.75
CA PHE A 163 12.81 1.30 -8.00
C PHE A 163 13.27 2.26 -9.11
N ASN A 164 14.41 2.91 -8.88
CA ASN A 164 15.03 3.98 -9.69
C ASN A 164 14.26 5.30 -9.88
N SER A 165 12.92 5.30 -9.91
CA SER A 165 12.17 6.57 -10.02
C SER A 165 11.87 7.25 -8.68
N GLY A 166 11.92 6.51 -7.56
CA GLY A 166 11.65 7.07 -6.23
C GLY A 166 10.22 7.59 -6.05
N THR A 167 9.29 7.20 -6.91
CA THR A 167 7.88 7.57 -6.81
C THR A 167 7.19 6.66 -5.79
N ALA A 168 6.50 7.22 -4.80
CA ALA A 168 5.68 6.46 -3.87
C ALA A 168 4.55 5.73 -4.61
N GLU A 169 4.38 4.43 -4.35
CA GLU A 169 3.33 3.60 -4.96
C GLU A 169 2.23 3.22 -3.96
N GLY A 170 2.51 3.33 -2.66
CA GLY A 170 1.57 3.05 -1.57
C GLY A 170 1.88 1.76 -0.82
N MET A 171 0.86 1.23 -0.13
CA MET A 171 1.02 0.00 0.65
C MET A 171 1.07 -1.22 -0.30
N LEU A 172 2.19 -1.93 -0.28
CA LEU A 172 2.40 -3.16 -1.05
C LEU A 172 1.64 -4.32 -0.42
N LEU A 173 0.89 -5.04 -1.25
CA LEU A 173 0.01 -6.15 -0.88
C LEU A 173 0.25 -7.33 -1.82
N GLU A 174 0.92 -8.37 -1.35
CA GLU A 174 1.31 -9.54 -2.11
C GLU A 174 0.99 -10.85 -1.37
N GLY A 175 0.67 -11.92 -2.10
CA GLY A 175 0.49 -13.27 -1.52
C GLY A 175 1.80 -13.92 -1.11
N ALA A 176 1.82 -15.14 -0.57
CA ALA A 176 3.06 -15.79 -0.16
C ALA A 176 3.94 -16.19 -1.35
N ARG A 177 5.28 -16.10 -1.20
CA ARG A 177 6.23 -16.47 -2.24
C ARG A 177 7.57 -16.92 -1.66
N THR A 178 8.21 -17.89 -2.31
CA THR A 178 9.49 -18.45 -1.87
C THR A 178 10.55 -18.24 -2.93
N ASN A 179 11.71 -17.70 -2.51
CA ASN A 179 12.89 -17.71 -3.35
C ASN A 179 13.61 -19.06 -3.21
N ALA A 180 13.62 -19.83 -4.29
CA ALA A 180 14.22 -21.16 -4.33
C ALA A 180 15.76 -21.13 -4.45
N ILE A 181 16.37 -20.00 -4.78
CA ILE A 181 17.82 -19.82 -4.72
C ILE A 181 18.20 -19.60 -3.25
N ARG A 182 19.04 -20.46 -2.69
CA ARG A 182 19.33 -20.51 -1.24
C ARG A 182 20.37 -19.48 -0.79
N ASN A 183 21.09 -18.85 -1.72
CA ASN A 183 22.10 -17.84 -1.44
C ASN A 183 22.01 -16.70 -2.48
N SER A 184 21.11 -15.75 -2.24
CA SER A 184 20.93 -14.55 -3.07
C SER A 184 21.69 -13.32 -2.55
N ILE A 185 22.27 -13.40 -1.35
CA ILE A 185 23.11 -12.33 -0.75
C ILE A 185 24.61 -12.65 -0.74
N PHE A 186 25.02 -13.67 -1.50
CA PHE A 186 26.41 -13.94 -1.87
C PHE A 186 27.34 -14.33 -0.71
N ARG A 187 26.84 -15.09 0.28
CA ARG A 187 27.72 -15.63 1.33
C ARG A 187 28.73 -16.63 0.77
N GLY A 188 29.88 -16.73 1.45
CA GLY A 188 30.92 -17.69 1.10
C GLY A 188 31.81 -17.30 -0.08
N ILE A 189 31.71 -16.05 -0.57
CA ILE A 189 32.64 -15.53 -1.57
C ILE A 189 34.05 -15.41 -1.00
N THR A 190 35.03 -15.77 -1.83
CA THR A 190 36.41 -15.30 -1.71
C THR A 190 36.71 -14.37 -2.89
N PRO A 191 36.95 -13.06 -2.67
CA PRO A 191 37.24 -12.13 -3.76
C PRO A 191 38.50 -12.54 -4.52
N GLY A 192 38.53 -12.27 -5.82
CA GLY A 192 39.69 -12.54 -6.67
C GLY A 192 39.36 -13.35 -7.93
N VAL A 193 40.40 -13.91 -8.56
CA VAL A 193 40.27 -14.66 -9.81
C VAL A 193 39.75 -16.06 -9.53
N ILE A 194 38.63 -16.44 -10.15
CA ILE A 194 38.09 -17.80 -9.97
C ILE A 194 39.04 -18.83 -10.57
N GLY A 195 39.41 -19.83 -9.77
CA GLY A 195 40.43 -20.83 -10.13
C GLY A 195 41.86 -20.42 -9.75
N SER A 196 42.05 -19.21 -9.20
CA SER A 196 43.32 -18.72 -8.67
C SER A 196 43.08 -17.94 -7.37
N GLY A 197 42.54 -18.65 -6.37
CA GLY A 197 42.25 -18.11 -5.02
C GLY A 197 40.86 -17.51 -4.83
N GLY A 198 40.19 -17.07 -5.90
CA GLY A 198 38.80 -16.60 -5.83
C GLY A 198 37.77 -17.76 -5.80
N ALA A 199 36.65 -17.54 -5.11
CA ALA A 199 35.57 -18.51 -4.96
C ALA A 199 34.19 -17.86 -5.14
N TRP A 200 33.29 -18.58 -5.80
CA TRP A 200 31.88 -18.20 -5.94
C TRP A 200 31.14 -18.24 -4.59
N PRO A 201 29.96 -17.60 -4.48
CA PRO A 201 29.09 -17.81 -3.34
C PRO A 201 28.82 -19.30 -3.08
N THR A 202 28.58 -19.67 -1.83
CA THR A 202 28.13 -21.01 -1.46
C THR A 202 26.89 -21.40 -2.28
N ASN A 203 26.86 -22.65 -2.76
CA ASN A 203 25.88 -23.24 -3.70
C ASN A 203 25.99 -22.80 -5.17
N TRP A 204 26.66 -21.69 -5.46
CA TRP A 204 26.86 -21.27 -6.85
C TRP A 204 27.92 -22.15 -7.51
N GLN A 205 27.74 -22.42 -8.81
CA GLN A 205 28.63 -23.29 -9.57
C GLN A 205 29.24 -22.59 -10.76
N ASN A 206 30.38 -23.13 -11.20
CA ASN A 206 31.09 -22.66 -12.37
C ASN A 206 30.52 -23.33 -13.63
N GLY A 207 29.99 -22.53 -14.58
CA GLY A 207 29.58 -23.04 -15.88
C GLY A 207 30.72 -23.41 -16.82
N GLY A 208 31.94 -22.88 -16.60
CA GLY A 208 33.10 -22.94 -17.51
C GLY A 208 33.69 -21.54 -17.78
N ALA A 209 34.85 -21.46 -18.42
CA ALA A 209 35.61 -20.20 -18.59
C ALA A 209 35.94 -19.87 -20.05
N SER A 210 36.13 -20.86 -20.92
CA SER A 210 36.39 -20.67 -22.35
C SER A 210 37.47 -19.66 -22.70
N GLY A 211 38.59 -19.70 -21.99
CA GLY A 211 39.68 -18.72 -22.17
C GLY A 211 39.43 -17.35 -21.54
N LEU A 212 38.27 -17.13 -20.92
CA LEU A 212 37.97 -15.93 -20.15
C LEU A 212 38.40 -16.08 -18.70
N THR A 213 39.11 -15.08 -18.20
CA THR A 213 39.37 -14.90 -16.78
C THR A 213 38.16 -14.24 -16.15
N ARG A 214 37.65 -14.80 -15.04
CA ARG A 214 36.63 -14.15 -14.22
C ARG A 214 37.17 -13.71 -12.88
N THR A 215 36.92 -12.46 -12.53
CA THR A 215 37.30 -11.87 -11.24
C THR A 215 36.04 -11.43 -10.52
N ILE A 216 35.88 -11.86 -9.27
CA ILE A 216 34.73 -11.51 -8.42
C ILE A 216 35.15 -10.54 -7.32
N SER A 217 34.32 -9.53 -7.06
CA SER A 217 34.51 -8.61 -5.93
C SER A 217 34.10 -9.26 -4.61
N ALA A 218 34.42 -8.60 -3.49
CA ALA A 218 33.69 -8.85 -2.25
C ALA A 218 32.21 -8.43 -2.39
N PRO A 219 31.27 -9.04 -1.64
CA PRO A 219 29.94 -8.47 -1.49
C PRO A 219 30.00 -7.07 -0.88
N TYR A 220 29.19 -6.14 -1.39
CA TYR A 220 29.08 -4.78 -0.83
C TYR A 220 27.64 -4.28 -0.92
N PRO A 221 27.22 -3.34 -0.05
CA PRO A 221 25.89 -2.76 -0.11
C PRO A 221 25.78 -1.77 -1.27
N TYR A 222 24.68 -1.83 -2.00
CA TYR A 222 24.28 -0.88 -3.01
C TYR A 222 22.77 -0.63 -2.86
N ARG A 223 22.40 0.60 -2.45
CA ARG A 223 21.01 0.98 -2.19
C ARG A 223 20.26 0.01 -1.26
N GLY A 224 20.88 -0.34 -0.12
CA GLY A 224 20.33 -1.32 0.84
C GLY A 224 20.37 -2.79 0.39
N MET A 225 20.72 -3.08 -0.87
CA MET A 225 20.83 -4.43 -1.41
C MET A 225 22.29 -4.88 -1.46
N THR A 226 22.59 -6.10 -1.03
CA THR A 226 23.92 -6.69 -1.28
C THR A 226 24.10 -6.93 -2.76
N CYS A 227 25.23 -6.51 -3.31
CA CYS A 227 25.66 -6.74 -4.69
C CYS A 227 27.06 -7.33 -4.75
N ILE A 228 27.39 -7.91 -5.89
CA ILE A 228 28.75 -8.28 -6.31
C ILE A 228 29.00 -7.76 -7.72
N ASP A 229 30.27 -7.52 -8.05
CA ASP A 229 30.72 -7.24 -9.41
C ASP A 229 31.55 -8.42 -9.92
N VAL A 230 31.24 -8.89 -11.13
CA VAL A 230 31.94 -9.98 -11.80
C VAL A 230 32.49 -9.47 -13.12
N ARG A 231 33.82 -9.40 -13.23
CA ARG A 231 34.50 -9.06 -14.49
C ARG A 231 34.82 -10.31 -15.28
N TYR A 232 34.45 -10.30 -16.56
CA TYR A 232 34.86 -11.29 -17.55
C TYR A 232 35.82 -10.61 -18.52
N HIS A 233 37.02 -11.16 -18.71
CA HIS A 233 37.96 -10.64 -19.70
C HIS A 233 38.80 -11.74 -20.34
N GLY A 234 39.17 -11.56 -21.62
CA GLY A 234 40.03 -12.48 -22.36
C GLY A 234 39.51 -12.73 -23.78
N THR A 235 40.06 -13.76 -24.41
CA THR A 235 39.65 -14.19 -25.75
C THR A 235 39.02 -15.57 -25.65
N THR A 236 37.84 -15.73 -26.23
CA THR A 236 37.08 -16.98 -26.13
C THR A 236 37.74 -18.11 -26.93
N THR A 237 37.81 -19.32 -26.36
CA THR A 237 38.40 -20.50 -27.02
C THR A 237 37.37 -21.41 -27.68
N ASP A 238 36.07 -21.18 -27.43
CA ASP A 238 34.96 -21.92 -28.02
C ASP A 238 33.73 -21.02 -28.24
N ALA A 239 32.70 -21.61 -28.85
CA ALA A 239 31.39 -21.00 -29.01
C ALA A 239 30.44 -21.63 -28.00
N GLY A 240 29.62 -20.79 -27.35
CA GLY A 240 28.59 -21.28 -26.44
C GLY A 240 28.61 -20.58 -25.10
N GLY A 241 27.45 -20.60 -24.44
CA GLY A 241 27.17 -19.72 -23.33
C GLY A 241 27.41 -20.31 -21.96
N TYR A 242 28.42 -19.76 -21.28
CA TYR A 242 28.88 -20.20 -19.98
C TYR A 242 28.13 -19.50 -18.86
N PRO A 243 27.34 -20.24 -18.07
CA PRO A 243 26.50 -19.62 -17.08
C PRO A 243 27.21 -19.35 -15.76
N LEU A 244 26.84 -18.24 -15.13
CA LEU A 244 26.73 -18.19 -13.68
C LEU A 244 25.57 -19.10 -13.27
N ILE A 245 25.86 -20.10 -12.45
CA ILE A 245 24.89 -21.07 -11.96
C ILE A 245 24.57 -20.71 -10.51
N PHE A 246 23.30 -20.40 -10.22
CA PHE A 246 22.91 -19.91 -8.90
C PHE A 246 22.53 -21.04 -7.92
N GLU A 247 22.29 -22.26 -8.42
CA GLU A 247 22.01 -23.46 -7.62
C GLU A 247 22.48 -24.75 -8.34
N PRO A 248 22.80 -25.84 -7.62
CA PRO A 248 23.03 -27.17 -8.21
C PRO A 248 21.79 -27.77 -8.88
N THR A 249 22.01 -28.75 -9.75
CA THR A 249 20.99 -29.34 -10.64
C THR A 249 19.86 -30.11 -9.93
N SER A 250 20.06 -30.56 -8.69
CA SER A 250 19.15 -31.46 -7.96
C SER A 250 18.45 -30.79 -6.78
N VAL A 251 18.35 -29.46 -6.77
CA VAL A 251 17.89 -28.70 -5.58
C VAL A 251 16.48 -28.17 -5.76
N ILE A 252 16.19 -27.54 -6.91
CA ILE A 252 14.91 -26.88 -7.13
C ILE A 252 13.99 -27.86 -7.85
N ALA A 253 13.15 -28.54 -7.09
CA ALA A 253 12.12 -29.41 -7.63
C ALA A 253 11.08 -28.59 -8.42
N ALA A 254 10.71 -29.09 -9.60
CA ALA A 254 9.72 -28.47 -10.46
C ALA A 254 8.95 -29.54 -11.24
N LEU A 255 7.72 -29.20 -11.61
CA LEU A 255 6.82 -30.07 -12.34
C LEU A 255 6.44 -29.46 -13.70
N SER A 256 6.07 -30.33 -14.63
CA SER A 256 5.51 -29.90 -15.92
C SER A 256 4.28 -29.01 -15.73
N GLY A 257 4.17 -27.97 -16.55
CA GLY A 257 3.05 -27.02 -16.57
C GLY A 257 3.14 -25.91 -15.52
N GLN A 258 4.11 -25.94 -14.61
CA GLN A 258 4.30 -24.87 -13.63
C GLN A 258 4.88 -23.62 -14.29
N ASN A 259 4.35 -22.45 -13.90
CA ASN A 259 4.94 -21.15 -14.23
C ASN A 259 5.95 -20.77 -13.17
N TRP A 260 7.19 -20.55 -13.59
CA TRP A 260 8.29 -20.09 -12.74
C TRP A 260 8.79 -18.75 -13.25
N THR A 261 9.23 -17.89 -12.33
CA THR A 261 9.81 -16.58 -12.66
C THR A 261 11.19 -16.44 -12.06
N MET A 262 12.19 -16.20 -12.91
CA MET A 262 13.54 -15.82 -12.52
C MET A 262 13.67 -14.31 -12.57
N SER A 263 14.34 -13.70 -11.59
CA SER A 263 14.70 -12.28 -11.61
C SER A 263 16.06 -12.02 -10.97
N SER A 264 16.71 -10.93 -11.36
CA SER A 264 17.92 -10.41 -10.71
C SER A 264 18.12 -8.95 -11.07
N TYR A 265 18.77 -8.19 -10.18
CA TYR A 265 19.19 -6.83 -10.45
C TYR A 265 20.55 -6.85 -11.14
N LEU A 266 20.64 -6.27 -12.34
CA LEU A 266 21.82 -6.34 -13.19
C LEU A 266 22.20 -4.96 -13.76
N ALA A 267 23.50 -4.69 -13.87
CA ALA A 267 24.06 -3.52 -14.56
C ALA A 267 25.43 -3.80 -15.16
N LEU A 268 25.73 -3.19 -16.30
CA LEU A 268 27.07 -3.14 -16.89
C LEU A 268 27.87 -2.00 -16.26
N VAL A 269 28.72 -2.31 -15.28
CA VAL A 269 29.45 -1.30 -14.48
C VAL A 269 30.89 -1.08 -14.92
N GLY A 270 31.34 -1.79 -15.96
CA GLY A 270 32.64 -1.58 -16.58
C GLY A 270 32.79 -2.32 -17.90
N GLY A 271 33.72 -1.85 -18.74
CA GLY A 271 33.99 -2.44 -20.06
C GLY A 271 32.85 -2.23 -21.08
N SER A 272 32.70 -3.16 -22.02
CA SER A 272 31.69 -3.08 -23.09
C SER A 272 31.13 -4.45 -23.43
N MET A 273 29.94 -4.47 -24.05
CA MET A 273 29.29 -5.69 -24.52
C MET A 273 29.75 -6.13 -25.91
N ALA A 274 30.89 -5.60 -26.39
CA ALA A 274 31.45 -5.98 -27.67
C ALA A 274 31.64 -7.51 -27.73
N ASN A 275 31.24 -8.10 -28.86
CA ASN A 275 31.30 -9.54 -29.14
C ASN A 275 30.43 -10.45 -28.24
N VAL A 276 29.55 -9.87 -27.41
CA VAL A 276 28.51 -10.60 -26.68
C VAL A 276 27.20 -10.48 -27.47
N SER A 277 26.70 -11.60 -28.00
CA SER A 277 25.48 -11.62 -28.82
C SER A 277 24.21 -11.69 -27.99
N SER A 278 24.29 -12.20 -26.76
CA SER A 278 23.22 -12.06 -25.79
C SER A 278 23.69 -12.24 -24.36
N PHE A 279 23.02 -11.58 -23.43
CA PHE A 279 22.88 -12.02 -22.04
C PHE A 279 21.48 -12.56 -21.84
N ARG A 280 21.34 -13.66 -21.10
CA ARG A 280 20.06 -14.33 -20.92
C ARG A 280 19.92 -15.02 -19.59
N PHE A 281 18.71 -15.01 -19.07
CA PHE A 281 18.29 -16.05 -18.13
C PHE A 281 18.17 -17.36 -18.89
N TYR A 282 18.71 -18.44 -18.33
CA TYR A 282 18.77 -19.75 -18.97
C TYR A 282 18.46 -20.82 -17.92
N ILE A 283 17.41 -21.60 -18.17
CA ILE A 283 16.87 -22.56 -17.22
C ILE A 283 16.86 -23.95 -17.85
N PRO A 284 17.95 -24.72 -17.72
CA PRO A 284 17.95 -26.10 -18.13
C PRO A 284 17.17 -26.95 -17.11
N PRO A 285 16.24 -27.78 -17.57
CA PRO A 285 15.55 -28.75 -16.72
C PRO A 285 16.33 -30.05 -16.53
N GLN A 286 15.85 -30.86 -15.59
CA GLN A 286 16.20 -32.27 -15.43
C GLN A 286 14.96 -33.16 -15.65
N PRO A 287 15.09 -34.35 -16.27
CA PRO A 287 16.31 -34.93 -16.80
C PRO A 287 16.85 -34.18 -18.03
N SER A 288 18.17 -34.28 -18.26
CA SER A 288 18.82 -33.69 -19.44
C SER A 288 18.24 -34.26 -20.73
N GLY A 289 17.85 -33.39 -21.66
CA GLY A 289 17.24 -33.77 -22.96
C GLY A 289 16.01 -32.93 -23.32
N VAL A 290 15.42 -32.23 -22.35
CA VAL A 290 14.39 -31.22 -22.60
C VAL A 290 15.07 -29.87 -22.87
N ALA A 291 14.54 -29.12 -23.84
CA ALA A 291 15.06 -27.79 -24.17
C ALA A 291 14.97 -26.85 -22.97
N ALA A 292 16.03 -26.09 -22.74
CA ALA A 292 16.06 -25.08 -21.69
C ALA A 292 15.12 -23.92 -22.03
N ALA A 293 14.42 -23.39 -21.02
CA ALA A 293 13.74 -22.12 -21.15
C ALA A 293 14.78 -20.99 -21.10
N SER A 294 14.68 -20.00 -21.98
CA SER A 294 15.60 -18.86 -21.94
C SER A 294 15.01 -17.59 -22.52
N ALA A 295 15.40 -16.44 -21.98
CA ALA A 295 15.10 -15.13 -22.53
C ALA A 295 16.30 -14.21 -22.45
N SER A 296 16.57 -13.51 -23.54
CA SER A 296 17.65 -12.53 -23.58
C SER A 296 17.20 -11.19 -23.00
N ILE A 297 18.10 -10.56 -22.25
CA ILE A 297 17.92 -9.23 -21.67
C ILE A 297 18.69 -8.14 -22.44
N THR A 298 19.37 -8.50 -23.53
CA THR A 298 19.99 -7.53 -24.44
C THR A 298 18.97 -7.07 -25.48
N PRO A 299 18.92 -5.77 -25.82
CA PRO A 299 19.89 -4.70 -25.52
C PRO A 299 19.64 -3.90 -24.22
N GLU A 300 18.72 -4.32 -23.36
CA GLU A 300 18.26 -3.51 -22.21
C GLU A 300 19.25 -3.43 -21.03
N LEU A 301 20.27 -4.28 -21.00
CA LEU A 301 21.35 -4.19 -20.00
C LEU A 301 22.17 -2.92 -20.24
N THR A 302 22.14 -2.01 -19.27
CA THR A 302 22.85 -0.72 -19.29
C THR A 302 23.68 -0.56 -18.02
N SER A 303 24.33 0.58 -17.83
CA SER A 303 25.06 0.90 -16.59
C SER A 303 24.15 1.20 -15.40
N GLU A 304 22.86 1.47 -15.64
CA GLU A 304 21.89 1.65 -14.58
C GLU A 304 21.41 0.29 -14.07
N LEU A 305 21.51 0.06 -12.76
CA LEU A 305 21.02 -1.17 -12.13
C LEU A 305 19.52 -1.27 -12.34
N LYS A 306 19.05 -2.36 -12.95
CA LYS A 306 17.63 -2.64 -13.22
C LYS A 306 17.30 -4.06 -12.84
N ARG A 307 16.06 -4.30 -12.39
CA ARG A 307 15.56 -5.67 -12.18
C ARG A 307 15.10 -6.23 -13.52
N PHE A 308 15.75 -7.30 -13.95
CA PHE A 308 15.30 -8.10 -15.07
C PHE A 308 14.51 -9.30 -14.55
N ALA A 309 13.49 -9.71 -15.29
CA ALA A 309 12.69 -10.89 -14.97
C ALA A 309 12.38 -11.70 -16.23
N PHE A 310 12.24 -13.01 -16.05
CA PHE A 310 11.86 -13.96 -17.08
C PHE A 310 10.92 -15.00 -16.49
N THR A 311 9.68 -15.01 -17.00
CA THR A 311 8.68 -16.02 -16.67
C THR A 311 8.69 -17.10 -17.73
N PHE A 312 8.64 -18.36 -17.31
CA PHE A 312 8.61 -19.52 -18.21
C PHE A 312 7.77 -20.65 -17.64
N SER A 313 7.37 -21.56 -18.53
CA SER A 313 6.84 -22.86 -18.18
C SER A 313 7.44 -23.92 -19.10
N LEU A 314 7.50 -25.15 -18.60
CA LEU A 314 7.98 -26.31 -19.33
C LEU A 314 6.86 -27.33 -19.35
N VAL A 315 6.47 -27.78 -20.55
CA VAL A 315 5.32 -28.70 -20.74
C VAL A 315 5.74 -30.17 -20.81
N THR A 316 7.03 -30.44 -20.92
CA THR A 316 7.59 -31.80 -20.86
C THR A 316 7.79 -32.23 -19.40
N ALA A 317 7.72 -33.53 -19.14
CA ALA A 317 8.00 -34.09 -17.81
C ALA A 317 9.41 -33.73 -17.35
N ILE A 318 9.50 -33.09 -16.20
CA ILE A 318 10.73 -32.65 -15.55
C ILE A 318 10.62 -32.95 -14.04
N THR A 319 11.76 -32.97 -13.37
CA THR A 319 11.83 -33.13 -11.91
C THR A 319 12.50 -31.94 -11.24
N HIS A 320 13.43 -31.29 -11.93
CA HIS A 320 14.17 -30.14 -11.40
C HIS A 320 14.43 -29.10 -12.48
N ILE A 321 14.72 -27.88 -12.04
CA ILE A 321 15.19 -26.76 -12.86
C ILE A 321 16.42 -26.14 -12.23
N GLN A 322 17.26 -25.52 -13.06
CA GLN A 322 18.48 -24.86 -12.57
C GLN A 322 18.51 -23.39 -13.00
N PRO A 323 18.51 -22.42 -12.07
CA PRO A 323 18.61 -21.01 -12.40
C PRO A 323 20.03 -20.66 -12.85
N ARG A 324 20.14 -20.14 -14.07
CA ARG A 324 21.40 -19.69 -14.62
C ARG A 324 21.29 -18.32 -15.30
N PHE A 325 22.39 -17.60 -15.29
CA PHE A 325 22.61 -16.43 -16.13
C PHE A 325 23.73 -16.72 -17.10
N ALA A 326 23.44 -16.72 -18.40
CA ALA A 326 24.38 -17.09 -19.46
C ALA A 326 24.60 -15.93 -20.44
N MET A 327 25.75 -15.95 -21.10
CA MET A 327 26.08 -15.04 -22.20
C MET A 327 26.44 -15.85 -23.44
N ASN A 328 26.14 -15.38 -24.65
CA ASN A 328 26.59 -16.03 -25.88
C ASN A 328 27.68 -15.20 -26.57
N HIS A 329 28.65 -15.89 -27.18
CA HIS A 329 29.76 -15.31 -27.92
C HIS A 329 30.25 -16.26 -29.02
N ALA A 330 30.98 -15.72 -30.00
CA ALA A 330 31.70 -16.52 -30.99
C ALA A 330 33.03 -17.08 -30.42
N VAL A 331 33.66 -18.01 -31.13
CA VAL A 331 35.05 -18.42 -30.89
C VAL A 331 35.98 -17.26 -31.26
N GLY A 332 37.05 -17.03 -30.50
CA GLY A 332 38.06 -16.00 -30.79
C GLY A 332 37.59 -14.58 -30.50
N ALA A 333 36.45 -14.40 -29.83
CA ALA A 333 35.92 -13.11 -29.45
C ALA A 333 36.69 -12.53 -28.27
N ALA A 334 37.20 -11.31 -28.42
CA ALA A 334 37.72 -10.53 -27.30
C ALA A 334 36.54 -9.98 -26.47
N ILE A 335 36.53 -10.29 -25.18
CA ILE A 335 35.49 -9.89 -24.23
C ILE A 335 36.16 -9.12 -23.09
N ASP A 336 35.58 -8.00 -22.68
CA ASP A 336 35.91 -7.32 -21.42
C ASP A 336 34.71 -6.52 -20.92
N PHE A 337 34.05 -7.03 -19.88
CA PHE A 337 32.97 -6.34 -19.19
C PHE A 337 32.93 -6.69 -17.70
N THR A 338 32.30 -5.82 -16.91
CA THR A 338 32.00 -6.06 -15.50
C THR A 338 30.50 -5.96 -15.28
N LEU A 339 29.90 -7.04 -14.77
CA LEU A 339 28.48 -7.12 -14.46
C LEU A 339 28.28 -7.00 -12.95
N ARG A 340 27.46 -6.03 -12.54
CA ARG A 340 26.90 -5.95 -11.20
C ARG A 340 25.71 -6.88 -11.09
N ILE A 341 25.65 -7.66 -10.02
CA ILE A 341 24.59 -8.64 -9.75
C ILE A 341 24.06 -8.42 -8.33
N GLY A 342 22.74 -8.31 -8.21
CA GLY A 342 22.01 -8.22 -6.95
C GLY A 342 20.82 -9.16 -6.90
N LEU A 343 20.60 -9.77 -5.74
CA LEU A 343 19.42 -10.56 -5.35
C LEU A 343 18.81 -11.42 -6.48
N PRO A 344 19.54 -12.44 -6.98
CA PRO A 344 18.91 -13.41 -7.87
C PRO A 344 17.81 -14.18 -7.12
N GLN A 345 16.67 -14.33 -7.79
CA GLN A 345 15.45 -14.87 -7.22
C GLN A 345 14.75 -15.76 -8.22
N LEU A 346 14.37 -16.98 -7.82
CA LEU A 346 13.57 -17.90 -8.63
C LEU A 346 12.34 -18.34 -7.82
N GLU A 347 11.17 -18.08 -8.37
CA GLU A 347 9.90 -18.22 -7.65
C GLU A 347 8.88 -19.00 -8.48
N LEU A 348 8.09 -19.85 -7.83
CA LEU A 348 6.93 -20.47 -8.46
C LEU A 348 5.81 -19.43 -8.58
N GLY A 349 5.60 -18.92 -9.78
CA GLY A 349 4.66 -17.87 -10.09
C GLY A 349 4.87 -17.25 -11.47
N ALA A 350 3.87 -16.50 -11.95
CA ALA A 350 3.85 -15.91 -13.29
C ALA A 350 4.59 -14.55 -13.40
N PHE A 351 5.08 -14.01 -12.28
CA PHE A 351 5.78 -12.73 -12.20
C PHE A 351 6.61 -12.69 -10.90
N PRO A 352 7.64 -11.83 -10.84
CA PRO A 352 8.48 -11.73 -9.65
C PRO A 352 7.72 -11.03 -8.52
N SER A 353 7.86 -11.52 -7.28
CA SER A 353 7.41 -10.76 -6.12
C SER A 353 8.47 -9.73 -5.70
N SER A 354 8.19 -8.93 -4.68
CA SER A 354 9.22 -8.14 -3.99
C SER A 354 10.49 -8.95 -3.63
N PRO A 355 11.63 -8.28 -3.38
CA PRO A 355 12.89 -9.00 -3.13
C PRO A 355 12.83 -9.88 -1.87
N ILE A 356 13.30 -11.11 -2.00
CA ILE A 356 13.43 -12.11 -0.93
C ILE A 356 14.90 -12.52 -0.85
N ALA A 357 15.59 -11.95 0.14
CA ALA A 357 16.96 -12.28 0.45
C ALA A 357 17.07 -13.68 1.06
N THR A 358 18.05 -14.46 0.59
CA THR A 358 18.34 -15.82 1.07
C THR A 358 19.82 -15.94 1.37
N GLU A 359 20.16 -16.63 2.46
CA GLU A 359 21.54 -16.75 2.95
C GLU A 359 22.07 -18.19 2.88
N THR A 360 21.37 -19.11 3.53
CA THR A 360 21.77 -20.53 3.64
C THR A 360 20.70 -21.51 3.15
N GLY A 361 19.52 -21.00 2.79
CA GLY A 361 18.34 -21.79 2.48
C GLY A 361 17.30 -20.98 1.72
N ALA A 362 16.34 -21.67 1.12
CA ALA A 362 15.18 -21.03 0.51
C ALA A 362 14.37 -20.35 1.63
N VAL A 363 13.89 -19.14 1.37
CA VAL A 363 13.12 -18.35 2.34
C VAL A 363 11.79 -17.98 1.71
N GLU A 364 10.73 -18.11 2.51
CA GLU A 364 9.38 -17.69 2.16
C GLU A 364 9.10 -16.30 2.76
N ARG A 365 8.45 -15.44 1.97
CA ARG A 365 7.68 -14.31 2.50
C ARG A 365 6.20 -14.67 2.57
N GLY A 366 5.56 -14.37 3.69
CA GLY A 366 4.14 -14.64 3.90
C GLY A 366 3.21 -13.66 3.18
N THR A 367 1.96 -14.07 3.01
CA THR A 367 0.86 -13.25 2.46
C THR A 367 0.60 -12.00 3.30
N GLU A 368 0.27 -10.90 2.62
CA GLU A 368 -0.14 -9.64 3.21
C GLU A 368 -1.63 -9.42 3.12
N HIS A 369 -2.21 -9.02 4.25
CA HIS A 369 -3.62 -8.71 4.26
C HIS A 369 -3.95 -7.65 5.32
N LEU A 370 -4.56 -6.54 4.89
CA LEU A 370 -5.18 -5.55 5.79
C LEU A 370 -6.67 -5.86 5.90
N GLN A 371 -7.21 -5.91 7.11
CA GLN A 371 -8.64 -6.13 7.33
C GLN A 371 -9.18 -5.30 8.49
N ARG A 372 -10.49 -5.07 8.51
CA ARG A 372 -11.18 -4.48 9.67
C ARG A 372 -12.64 -4.92 9.77
N PRO A 373 -13.24 -4.90 10.97
CA PRO A 373 -14.68 -5.03 11.11
C PRO A 373 -15.42 -3.93 10.35
N ARG A 374 -16.53 -4.33 9.72
CA ARG A 374 -17.44 -3.46 8.95
C ARG A 374 -18.88 -4.00 9.00
N PRO A 375 -19.55 -3.98 10.16
CA PRO A 375 -20.93 -4.41 10.26
C PRO A 375 -21.87 -3.45 9.52
N GLY A 376 -22.76 -4.00 8.69
CA GLY A 376 -23.89 -3.26 8.13
C GLY A 376 -23.49 -2.19 7.11
N LEU A 377 -22.72 -2.57 6.10
CA LEU A 377 -22.38 -1.69 4.97
C LEU A 377 -23.67 -1.09 4.35
N SER A 378 -23.80 0.23 4.42
CA SER A 378 -24.86 1.00 3.77
C SER A 378 -24.44 1.46 2.37
N ALA A 379 -25.38 2.08 1.65
CA ALA A 379 -25.12 2.67 0.35
C ALA A 379 -23.94 3.65 0.38
N MET A 380 -23.04 3.54 -0.61
CA MET A 380 -21.72 4.16 -0.58
C MET A 380 -21.18 4.47 -1.98
N SER A 381 -20.17 5.33 -2.03
CA SER A 381 -19.24 5.42 -3.18
C SER A 381 -17.79 5.38 -2.69
N ARG A 382 -16.92 4.75 -3.45
CA ARG A 382 -15.50 4.57 -3.10
C ARG A 382 -14.63 4.81 -4.29
N MET A 383 -13.43 5.31 -4.05
CA MET A 383 -12.41 5.52 -5.06
C MET A 383 -11.08 4.93 -4.58
N PHE A 384 -10.44 4.17 -5.46
CA PHE A 384 -9.13 3.61 -5.23
C PHE A 384 -8.13 4.16 -6.24
N THR A 385 -6.92 4.45 -5.77
CA THR A 385 -5.73 4.60 -6.61
C THR A 385 -4.81 3.45 -6.30
N ALA A 386 -4.45 2.65 -7.30
CA ALA A 386 -3.65 1.45 -7.08
C ALA A 386 -2.77 1.16 -8.29
N ARG A 387 -1.69 0.42 -8.06
CA ARG A 387 -0.89 -0.21 -9.11
C ARG A 387 -1.23 -1.69 -9.19
N ALA A 388 -1.53 -2.16 -10.39
CA ALA A 388 -1.74 -3.58 -10.67
C ALA A 388 -0.43 -4.38 -10.55
N ALA A 389 -0.56 -5.67 -10.27
CA ALA A 389 0.56 -6.59 -10.29
C ALA A 389 1.32 -6.60 -11.62
N MET A 390 2.60 -6.99 -11.56
CA MET A 390 3.48 -7.09 -12.74
C MET A 390 3.13 -8.25 -13.68
N GLY A 391 2.13 -9.04 -13.32
CA GLY A 391 1.57 -10.11 -14.14
C GLY A 391 0.31 -10.66 -13.50
N LYS A 392 -0.27 -11.70 -14.10
CA LYS A 392 -1.52 -12.35 -13.64
C LYS A 392 -1.42 -13.86 -13.80
N ALA A 393 -1.89 -14.60 -12.80
CA ALA A 393 -1.97 -16.07 -12.78
C ALA A 393 -3.39 -16.58 -12.49
N GLY A 394 -4.31 -15.65 -12.27
CA GLY A 394 -5.69 -15.84 -11.81
C GLY A 394 -6.28 -14.47 -11.47
N ASP A 395 -7.42 -14.46 -10.80
CA ASP A 395 -8.02 -13.22 -10.31
C ASP A 395 -7.16 -12.60 -9.20
N GLN A 396 -7.14 -11.26 -9.14
CA GLN A 396 -6.37 -10.46 -8.18
C GLN A 396 -7.31 -9.49 -7.49
N VAL A 397 -7.58 -9.70 -6.20
CA VAL A 397 -8.55 -8.92 -5.43
C VAL A 397 -7.85 -7.75 -4.74
N LEU A 398 -8.15 -6.52 -5.19
CA LEU A 398 -7.66 -5.31 -4.54
C LEU A 398 -8.40 -5.06 -3.23
N TRP A 399 -9.72 -5.19 -3.27
CA TRP A 399 -10.59 -4.94 -2.13
C TRP A 399 -11.78 -5.90 -2.12
N GLN A 400 -12.12 -6.37 -0.92
CA GLN A 400 -13.32 -7.13 -0.67
C GLN A 400 -14.01 -6.65 0.62
N ALA A 401 -15.33 -6.57 0.60
CA ALA A 401 -16.14 -6.52 1.81
C ALA A 401 -17.07 -7.72 1.82
N ASP A 402 -17.13 -8.46 2.92
CA ASP A 402 -17.86 -9.73 3.01
C ASP A 402 -18.29 -10.08 4.45
N ASP A 403 -18.95 -11.23 4.60
CA ASP A 403 -19.40 -11.79 5.88
C ASP A 403 -18.53 -12.95 6.42
N GLY A 404 -17.38 -13.20 5.80
CA GLY A 404 -16.56 -14.39 5.97
C GLY A 404 -16.63 -15.35 4.77
N SER A 405 -17.46 -15.06 3.77
CA SER A 405 -17.64 -15.89 2.57
C SER A 405 -17.70 -15.07 1.28
N GLU A 406 -17.48 -15.70 0.13
CA GLU A 406 -17.75 -15.04 -1.17
C GLU A 406 -19.25 -14.96 -1.50
N ALA A 407 -20.10 -15.71 -0.79
CA ALA A 407 -21.54 -15.76 -1.03
C ALA A 407 -22.25 -14.45 -0.68
N ASN A 408 -21.67 -13.64 0.20
CA ASN A 408 -22.11 -12.28 0.49
C ASN A 408 -20.90 -11.35 0.41
N SER A 409 -20.69 -10.73 -0.74
CA SER A 409 -19.48 -9.94 -0.97
C SER A 409 -19.66 -8.78 -1.95
N HIS A 410 -18.90 -7.72 -1.72
CA HIS A 410 -18.50 -6.75 -2.74
C HIS A 410 -17.02 -6.99 -3.05
N ARG A 411 -16.65 -7.17 -4.32
CA ARG A 411 -15.27 -7.39 -4.75
C ARG A 411 -14.90 -6.40 -5.85
N LEU A 412 -13.77 -5.73 -5.65
CA LEU A 412 -13.06 -5.01 -6.70
C LEU A 412 -11.81 -5.82 -7.03
N LEU A 413 -11.82 -6.44 -8.21
CA LEU A 413 -10.79 -7.39 -8.61
C LEU A 413 -10.35 -7.13 -10.05
N ARG A 414 -9.13 -7.51 -10.37
CA ARG A 414 -8.64 -7.65 -11.75
C ARG A 414 -8.68 -9.13 -12.10
N ASP A 415 -9.45 -9.49 -13.11
CA ASP A 415 -9.62 -10.90 -13.48
C ASP A 415 -8.39 -11.45 -14.23
N ALA A 416 -8.38 -12.76 -14.45
CA ALA A 416 -7.32 -13.46 -15.18
C ALA A 416 -7.08 -12.94 -16.63
N THR A 417 -8.02 -12.18 -17.21
CA THR A 417 -7.85 -11.53 -18.52
C THR A 417 -7.26 -10.12 -18.42
N GLY A 418 -7.15 -9.58 -17.21
CA GLY A 418 -6.64 -8.24 -16.92
C GLY A 418 -7.73 -7.17 -16.89
N VAL A 419 -9.01 -7.55 -16.94
CA VAL A 419 -10.15 -6.63 -16.83
C VAL A 419 -10.44 -6.36 -15.36
N LEU A 420 -10.55 -5.08 -14.99
CA LEU A 420 -10.99 -4.68 -13.67
C LEU A 420 -12.51 -4.82 -13.59
N ARG A 421 -12.98 -5.51 -12.56
CA ARG A 421 -14.38 -5.81 -12.32
C ARG A 421 -14.83 -5.35 -10.94
N TYR A 422 -16.07 -4.88 -10.89
CA TYR A 422 -16.79 -4.72 -9.64
C TYR A 422 -17.92 -5.73 -9.57
N VAL A 423 -17.81 -6.68 -8.63
CA VAL A 423 -18.74 -7.80 -8.49
C VAL A 423 -19.41 -7.72 -7.14
N VAL A 424 -20.74 -7.83 -7.13
CA VAL A 424 -21.56 -7.91 -5.92
C VAL A 424 -22.28 -9.25 -5.92
N THR A 425 -22.14 -10.01 -4.85
CA THR A 425 -22.77 -11.33 -4.66
C THR A 425 -23.59 -11.31 -3.38
N THR A 426 -24.83 -11.79 -3.44
CA THR A 426 -25.72 -11.96 -2.28
C THR A 426 -26.31 -13.36 -2.31
N ALA A 427 -26.22 -14.09 -1.18
CA ALA A 427 -26.64 -15.49 -1.07
C ALA A 427 -26.11 -16.39 -2.20
N GLY A 428 -24.85 -16.18 -2.63
CA GLY A 428 -24.19 -16.96 -3.68
C GLY A 428 -24.58 -16.58 -5.12
N THR A 429 -25.47 -15.60 -5.30
CA THR A 429 -25.91 -15.15 -6.63
C THR A 429 -25.32 -13.78 -6.95
N SER A 430 -24.71 -13.65 -8.14
CA SER A 430 -24.22 -12.37 -8.66
C SER A 430 -25.39 -11.38 -8.80
N GLN A 431 -25.33 -10.28 -8.06
CA GLN A 431 -26.30 -9.19 -8.07
C GLN A 431 -25.91 -8.09 -9.06
N ALA A 432 -24.61 -7.84 -9.19
CA ALA A 432 -24.03 -6.94 -10.19
C ALA A 432 -22.63 -7.44 -10.57
N ASN A 433 -22.26 -7.32 -11.84
CA ASN A 433 -20.95 -7.75 -12.33
C ASN A 433 -20.44 -6.80 -13.42
N LEU A 434 -19.98 -5.63 -12.98
CA LEU A 434 -19.54 -4.56 -13.87
C LEU A 434 -18.16 -4.86 -14.44
N SER A 435 -18.04 -4.79 -15.77
CA SER A 435 -16.77 -4.80 -16.48
C SER A 435 -16.31 -3.35 -16.68
N LEU A 436 -15.25 -2.92 -16.00
CA LEU A 436 -14.83 -1.51 -15.98
C LEU A 436 -13.78 -1.17 -17.04
N GLY A 437 -13.06 -2.17 -17.55
CA GLY A 437 -12.04 -2.02 -18.59
C GLY A 437 -10.74 -2.74 -18.22
N SER A 438 -9.82 -2.84 -19.19
CA SER A 438 -8.53 -3.48 -18.98
C SER A 438 -7.55 -2.60 -18.21
N VAL A 439 -6.80 -3.22 -17.31
CA VAL A 439 -5.66 -2.60 -16.62
C VAL A 439 -4.42 -3.40 -17.01
N ALA A 440 -3.41 -2.73 -17.55
CA ALA A 440 -2.16 -3.38 -17.94
C ALA A 440 -1.35 -3.84 -16.71
N ASP A 441 -0.49 -4.84 -16.90
CA ASP A 441 0.42 -5.32 -15.85
C ASP A 441 1.34 -4.18 -15.38
N GLY A 442 1.47 -3.99 -14.07
CA GLY A 442 2.25 -2.92 -13.46
C GLY A 442 1.69 -1.51 -13.66
N ALA A 443 0.50 -1.34 -14.25
CA ALA A 443 -0.06 -0.01 -14.51
C ALA A 443 -0.65 0.64 -13.25
N LEU A 444 -0.47 1.95 -13.13
CA LEU A 444 -1.21 2.78 -12.17
C LEU A 444 -2.61 3.02 -12.73
N PHE A 445 -3.63 2.94 -11.89
CA PHE A 445 -5.01 3.25 -12.26
C PHE A 445 -5.78 3.88 -11.11
N ARG A 446 -6.86 4.58 -11.47
CA ARG A 446 -7.87 5.13 -10.57
C ARG A 446 -9.21 4.51 -10.92
N VAL A 447 -9.93 4.02 -9.93
CA VAL A 447 -11.25 3.42 -10.11
C VAL A 447 -12.20 3.95 -9.04
N ALA A 448 -13.43 4.26 -9.43
CA ALA A 448 -14.49 4.63 -8.50
C ALA A 448 -15.68 3.70 -8.70
N VAL A 449 -16.30 3.28 -7.59
CA VAL A 449 -17.49 2.42 -7.59
C VAL A 449 -18.56 3.01 -6.68
N ARG A 450 -19.82 2.78 -7.05
CA ARG A 450 -21.00 3.07 -6.25
C ARG A 450 -21.77 1.78 -6.00
N ALA A 451 -22.30 1.65 -4.80
CA ALA A 451 -23.19 0.57 -4.43
C ALA A 451 -24.36 1.10 -3.61
N ALA A 452 -25.56 0.86 -4.11
CA ALA A 452 -26.83 1.00 -3.42
C ALA A 452 -27.78 -0.09 -3.95
N PRO A 453 -28.85 -0.45 -3.21
CA PRO A 453 -29.84 -1.39 -3.73
C PRO A 453 -30.38 -0.93 -5.08
N ASN A 454 -30.33 -1.80 -6.09
CA ASN A 454 -30.71 -1.52 -7.48
C ASN A 454 -29.94 -0.36 -8.14
N ASP A 455 -28.77 0.01 -7.62
CA ASP A 455 -27.94 1.07 -8.21
C ASP A 455 -26.46 0.81 -7.95
N PHE A 456 -25.85 0.09 -8.88
CA PHE A 456 -24.41 -0.18 -8.90
C PHE A 456 -23.78 0.52 -10.10
N ALA A 457 -22.63 1.15 -9.89
CA ALA A 457 -21.92 1.82 -10.96
C ALA A 457 -20.41 1.82 -10.74
N GLY A 458 -19.64 2.01 -11.80
CA GLY A 458 -18.21 2.22 -11.68
C GLY A 458 -17.57 2.86 -12.91
N SER A 459 -16.44 3.53 -12.70
CA SER A 459 -15.61 4.14 -13.74
C SER A 459 -14.14 3.87 -13.45
N LEU A 460 -13.37 3.66 -14.52
CA LEU A 460 -11.94 3.40 -14.50
C LEU A 460 -11.24 4.46 -15.35
N ASN A 461 -10.26 5.17 -14.79
CA ASN A 461 -9.42 6.15 -15.50
C ASN A 461 -10.23 7.19 -16.32
N GLY A 462 -11.35 7.66 -15.78
CA GLY A 462 -12.22 8.62 -16.45
C GLY A 462 -13.06 8.04 -17.60
N ALA A 463 -13.06 6.72 -17.80
CA ALA A 463 -13.88 6.07 -18.82
C ALA A 463 -15.39 6.22 -18.53
N ALA A 464 -16.21 5.95 -19.56
CA ALA A 464 -17.66 5.95 -19.42
C ALA A 464 -18.11 5.04 -18.26
N VAL A 465 -19.09 5.50 -17.50
CA VAL A 465 -19.56 4.78 -16.31
C VAL A 465 -20.33 3.52 -16.73
N ALA A 466 -19.88 2.36 -16.25
CA ALA A 466 -20.64 1.13 -16.31
C ALA A 466 -21.68 1.12 -15.18
N THR A 467 -22.90 0.69 -15.47
CA THR A 467 -24.02 0.70 -14.50
C THR A 467 -24.80 -0.60 -14.52
N ASP A 468 -25.33 -1.00 -13.37
CA ASP A 468 -26.35 -2.02 -13.21
C ASP A 468 -27.45 -1.45 -12.29
N ALA A 469 -28.68 -1.44 -12.78
CA ALA A 469 -29.84 -0.83 -12.12
C ALA A 469 -30.67 -1.86 -11.34
N SER A 470 -30.09 -3.03 -11.04
CA SER A 470 -30.75 -4.13 -10.34
C SER A 470 -29.83 -4.77 -9.31
N GLY A 471 -30.42 -5.44 -8.33
CA GLY A 471 -29.70 -6.28 -7.38
C GLY A 471 -29.75 -5.81 -5.93
N ALA A 472 -29.61 -6.77 -5.02
CA ALA A 472 -29.60 -6.51 -3.58
C ALA A 472 -28.18 -6.28 -3.05
N MET A 473 -28.04 -5.47 -2.01
CA MET A 473 -26.79 -5.38 -1.27
C MET A 473 -26.66 -6.58 -0.31
N PRO A 474 -25.48 -7.24 -0.25
CA PRO A 474 -25.22 -8.29 0.71
C PRO A 474 -25.08 -7.75 2.14
N LEU A 475 -25.32 -8.61 3.12
CA LEU A 475 -24.96 -8.33 4.50
C LEU A 475 -23.44 -8.50 4.68
N ILE A 476 -22.79 -7.46 5.19
CA ILE A 476 -21.33 -7.39 5.36
C ILE A 476 -20.98 -7.29 6.85
N THR A 477 -19.90 -7.96 7.25
CA THR A 477 -19.33 -7.86 8.60
C THR A 477 -17.86 -7.44 8.62
N ARG A 478 -17.15 -7.51 7.49
CA ARG A 478 -15.73 -7.23 7.38
C ARG A 478 -15.39 -6.57 6.06
N GLU A 479 -14.31 -5.79 6.04
CA GLU A 479 -13.62 -5.41 4.82
C GLU A 479 -12.13 -5.76 4.87
N ARG A 480 -11.56 -5.92 3.67
CA ARG A 480 -10.31 -6.58 3.38
C ARG A 480 -9.63 -5.90 2.18
N TRP A 481 -8.31 -5.72 2.24
CA TRP A 481 -7.50 -5.21 1.14
C TRP A 481 -6.32 -6.13 0.87
N GLY A 482 -6.01 -6.30 -0.42
CA GLY A 482 -4.89 -7.12 -0.86
C GLY A 482 -5.22 -8.59 -1.09
N GLY A 483 -6.48 -8.97 -0.88
CA GLY A 483 -7.01 -10.31 -1.10
C GLY A 483 -8.48 -10.41 -0.73
N GLY A 484 -9.02 -11.62 -0.82
CA GLY A 484 -10.41 -11.93 -0.49
C GLY A 484 -10.52 -13.07 0.51
N THR A 485 -11.69 -13.67 0.56
CA THR A 485 -11.95 -14.91 1.34
C THR A 485 -11.38 -16.16 0.67
N VAL A 486 -11.04 -16.08 -0.62
CA VAL A 486 -10.38 -17.13 -1.39
C VAL A 486 -8.87 -16.93 -1.38
N THR A 487 -8.14 -18.01 -1.15
CA THR A 487 -6.67 -18.05 -1.21
C THR A 487 -6.17 -18.01 -2.65
N GLY A 488 -5.01 -17.39 -2.89
CA GLY A 488 -4.41 -17.34 -4.23
C GLY A 488 -4.94 -16.21 -5.13
N ALA A 489 -5.86 -15.39 -4.61
CA ALA A 489 -6.40 -14.23 -5.31
C ALA A 489 -5.84 -12.90 -4.75
N GLU A 490 -4.63 -12.93 -4.21
CA GLU A 490 -4.01 -11.73 -3.62
C GLU A 490 -3.75 -10.65 -4.70
N TRP A 491 -3.65 -9.39 -4.28
CA TRP A 491 -3.55 -8.28 -5.22
C TRP A 491 -2.24 -8.25 -6.01
N TRP A 492 -1.12 -8.57 -5.35
CA TRP A 492 0.24 -8.55 -5.90
C TRP A 492 0.70 -7.17 -6.42
N GLY A 493 0.17 -6.09 -5.86
CA GLY A 493 0.45 -4.72 -6.27
C GLY A 493 0.38 -3.74 -5.10
N ALA A 494 0.41 -2.44 -5.41
CA ALA A 494 0.38 -1.39 -4.38
C ALA A 494 -0.98 -0.69 -4.33
N LEU A 495 -1.45 -0.39 -3.13
CA LEU A 495 -2.61 0.46 -2.88
C LEU A 495 -2.13 1.84 -2.45
N ALA A 496 -2.23 2.84 -3.33
CA ALA A 496 -1.84 4.21 -3.06
C ALA A 496 -2.86 4.91 -2.17
N SER A 497 -4.14 4.82 -2.51
CA SER A 497 -5.19 5.47 -1.72
C SER A 497 -6.55 4.77 -1.81
N ASP A 498 -7.34 4.91 -0.74
CA ASP A 498 -8.75 4.54 -0.64
C ASP A 498 -9.56 5.70 -0.05
N ILE A 499 -10.55 6.17 -0.81
CA ILE A 499 -11.44 7.26 -0.43
C ILE A 499 -12.86 6.72 -0.40
N GLU A 500 -13.58 7.02 0.67
CA GLU A 500 -14.96 6.59 0.84
C GLU A 500 -15.91 7.77 1.06
N PHE A 501 -17.11 7.62 0.52
CA PHE A 501 -18.27 8.49 0.71
C PHE A 501 -19.40 7.63 1.25
N ASN A 502 -19.99 8.02 2.38
CA ASN A 502 -21.15 7.34 2.99
C ASN A 502 -22.46 7.67 2.24
N ALA A 503 -22.40 7.71 0.92
CA ALA A 503 -23.54 7.93 0.05
C ALA A 503 -23.21 7.62 -1.41
N PRO A 504 -24.22 7.30 -2.22
CA PRO A 504 -24.10 7.24 -3.67
C PRO A 504 -23.72 8.61 -4.27
N LEU A 505 -22.65 8.66 -5.06
CA LEU A 505 -22.26 9.81 -5.89
C LEU A 505 -22.90 9.73 -7.28
N ALA A 506 -23.03 10.85 -7.99
CA ALA A 506 -23.53 10.85 -9.37
C ALA A 506 -22.54 10.19 -10.34
N ASN A 507 -23.01 9.72 -11.50
CA ASN A 507 -22.14 9.10 -12.51
C ASN A 507 -21.03 10.06 -12.97
N THR A 508 -21.36 11.33 -13.15
CA THR A 508 -20.38 12.38 -13.51
C THR A 508 -19.29 12.54 -12.45
N ASP A 509 -19.65 12.42 -11.17
CA ASP A 509 -18.70 12.50 -10.06
C ASP A 509 -17.79 11.27 -10.05
N LEU A 510 -18.35 10.06 -10.22
CA LEU A 510 -17.56 8.82 -10.29
C LEU A 510 -16.52 8.90 -11.41
N GLN A 511 -16.92 9.37 -12.59
CA GLN A 511 -16.03 9.55 -13.72
C GLN A 511 -14.93 10.58 -13.39
N ALA A 512 -15.32 11.76 -12.88
CA ALA A 512 -14.39 12.83 -12.57
C ALA A 512 -13.36 12.48 -11.48
N LEU A 513 -13.75 11.67 -10.47
CA LEU A 513 -12.84 11.16 -9.45
C LEU A 513 -11.69 10.33 -10.01
N THR A 514 -11.88 9.74 -11.19
CA THR A 514 -10.92 8.79 -11.77
C THR A 514 -10.10 9.36 -12.91
N LEU A 515 -10.23 10.66 -13.20
CA LEU A 515 -9.43 11.36 -14.19
C LEU A 515 -7.95 11.49 -13.81
#